data_AF-A0AA43DAM7-F1
#
_entry.id   AF-A0AA43DAM7-F1
#
_cell.length_a   1.000
_cell.length_b   1.000
_cell.length_c   1.000
_cell.angle_alpha   90.00
_cell.angle_beta   90.00
_cell.angle_gamma   90.00
#
_symmetry.space_group_name_H-M   'P 1'
#
loop_
_entity.id
_entity.type
_entity.pdbx_description
1 polymer ?
#
loop_
_entity_poly.entity_id
_entity_poly.type
_entity_poly.pdbx_seq_one_letter_code
_entity_poly.pdbx_strand_id
1 'polypeptide(L)'
;MEGVKPRNVIFILSDDHRFDFMGFTGKVPWLKTPNMDRLAKEGAYFRNTFVTTSLCSPSRASILTGLYSHTHTVVDNQAPDPPNLIFFPQYLQKVGYQTSFFGKWHMGGDSDDPRPGFDHWESFKGQGQYYNPT
;
A
#
# COMPACT_ATOMS: atom_id res chain seq x y z
N MET A 1 -9.92 -8.93 25.27
CA MET A 1 -11.08 -9.76 24.91
C MET A 1 -10.59 -11.19 24.81
N GLU A 2 -10.78 -11.98 25.86
CA GLU A 2 -10.52 -13.42 25.81
C GLU A 2 -11.49 -14.07 24.82
N GLY A 3 -10.99 -14.93 23.94
CA GLY A 3 -11.81 -15.77 23.04
C GLY A 3 -12.02 -15.27 21.60
N VAL A 4 -11.53 -14.08 21.22
CA VAL A 4 -11.59 -13.62 19.82
C VAL A 4 -10.32 -14.03 19.08
N LYS A 5 -10.42 -14.97 18.14
CA LYS A 5 -9.32 -15.30 17.22
C LYS A 5 -9.01 -14.07 16.36
N PRO A 6 -7.75 -13.57 16.34
CA PRO A 6 -7.36 -12.47 15.46
C PRO A 6 -7.67 -12.80 14.00
N ARG A 7 -8.18 -11.81 13.25
CA ARG A 7 -8.43 -11.97 11.81
C ARG A 7 -7.15 -11.75 11.02
N ASN A 8 -6.96 -12.52 9.96
CA ASN A 8 -5.92 -12.24 8.97
C ASN A 8 -6.28 -10.96 8.21
N VAL A 9 -5.26 -10.17 7.85
CA VAL A 9 -5.40 -8.93 7.09
C VAL A 9 -4.54 -9.05 5.84
N ILE A 10 -5.14 -8.81 4.67
CA ILE A 10 -4.42 -8.69 3.40
C ILE A 10 -4.70 -7.28 2.88
N PHE A 11 -3.64 -6.48 2.75
CA PHE A 11 -3.71 -5.13 2.20
C PHE A 11 -3.21 -5.15 0.75
N ILE A 12 -4.10 -4.85 -0.20
CA ILE A 12 -3.79 -4.84 -1.63
C ILE A 12 -3.77 -3.38 -2.09
N LEU A 13 -2.64 -2.94 -2.62
CA LEU A 13 -2.46 -1.59 -3.16
C LEU A 13 -2.04 -1.68 -4.63
N SER A 14 -2.89 -1.19 -5.52
CA SER A 14 -2.57 -0.96 -6.93
C SER A 14 -1.81 0.36 -7.11
N ASP A 15 -1.00 0.46 -8.17
CA ASP A 15 -0.29 1.69 -8.55
C ASP A 15 -0.93 2.30 -9.81
N ASP A 16 -1.07 3.63 -9.84
CA ASP A 16 -1.71 4.41 -10.92
C ASP A 16 -3.12 3.95 -11.38
N HIS A 17 -3.79 3.12 -10.58
CA HIS A 17 -5.13 2.66 -10.86
C HIS A 17 -6.15 3.78 -10.59
N ARG A 18 -6.77 4.29 -11.66
CA ARG A 18 -7.85 5.27 -11.57
C ARG A 18 -9.06 4.73 -10.81
N PHE A 19 -9.68 5.61 -10.01
CA PHE A 19 -10.89 5.33 -9.22
C PHE A 19 -12.10 4.85 -10.04
N ASP A 20 -12.17 5.19 -11.33
CA ASP A 20 -13.27 4.83 -12.21
C ASP A 20 -13.00 3.59 -13.08
N PHE A 21 -11.79 3.04 -13.03
CA PHE A 21 -11.36 1.95 -13.91
C PHE A 21 -11.56 0.58 -13.26
N MET A 22 -12.78 0.29 -12.80
CA MET A 22 -13.20 -1.02 -12.28
C MET A 22 -14.56 -1.38 -12.87
N GLY A 23 -14.80 -2.64 -13.22
CA GLY A 23 -16.00 -3.11 -13.91
C GLY A 23 -17.30 -2.70 -13.21
N PHE A 24 -17.36 -2.86 -11.89
CA PHE A 24 -18.55 -2.50 -11.10
C PHE A 24 -18.89 -0.99 -11.12
N THR A 25 -17.98 -0.09 -11.53
CA THR A 25 -18.28 1.34 -11.64
C THR A 25 -19.13 1.67 -12.87
N GLY A 26 -19.14 0.78 -13.87
CA GLY A 26 -19.83 0.97 -15.14
C GLY A 26 -19.27 2.12 -16.01
N LYS A 27 -18.12 2.71 -15.68
CA LYS A 27 -17.55 3.87 -16.39
C LYS A 27 -16.83 3.50 -17.68
N VAL A 28 -16.26 2.30 -17.76
CA VAL A 28 -15.60 1.77 -18.94
C VAL A 28 -16.36 0.53 -19.42
N PRO A 29 -17.19 0.62 -20.48
CA PRO A 29 -18.18 -0.41 -20.81
C PRO A 29 -17.63 -1.82 -21.08
N TRP A 30 -16.38 -1.91 -21.54
CA TRP A 30 -15.73 -3.17 -21.90
C TRP A 30 -14.82 -3.73 -20.78
N LEU A 31 -14.63 -2.99 -19.69
CA LEU A 31 -13.71 -3.37 -18.64
C LEU A 31 -14.30 -4.49 -17.77
N LYS A 32 -13.54 -5.57 -17.61
CA LYS A 32 -13.90 -6.72 -16.77
C LYS A 32 -12.88 -6.88 -15.65
N THR A 33 -13.32 -6.71 -14.40
CA THR A 33 -12.50 -6.91 -13.20
C THR A 33 -13.20 -7.84 -12.20
N PRO A 34 -13.51 -9.09 -12.58
CA PRO A 34 -14.43 -9.95 -11.83
C PRO A 34 -14.04 -10.15 -10.36
N ASN A 35 -12.74 -10.18 -10.05
CA ASN A 35 -12.26 -10.30 -8.66
C ASN A 35 -12.47 -9.03 -7.85
N MET A 36 -12.27 -7.84 -8.44
CA MET A 36 -12.54 -6.57 -7.76
C MET A 36 -14.04 -6.33 -7.62
N ASP A 37 -14.81 -6.70 -8.64
CA ASP A 37 -16.28 -6.62 -8.62
C ASP A 37 -16.84 -7.51 -7.52
N ARG A 38 -16.25 -8.70 -7.32
CA ARG A 38 -16.58 -9.59 -6.20
C ARG A 38 -16.27 -8.96 -4.84
N LEU A 39 -15.09 -8.36 -4.67
CA LEU A 39 -14.73 -7.65 -3.43
C LEU A 39 -15.71 -6.50 -3.12
N ALA A 40 -16.12 -5.74 -4.13
CA ALA A 40 -17.08 -4.66 -3.97
C ALA A 40 -18.48 -5.17 -3.60
N LYS A 41 -18.91 -6.30 -4.19
CA LYS A 41 -20.21 -6.93 -3.93
C LYS A 41 -20.30 -7.62 -2.56
N GLU A 42 -19.24 -8.29 -2.14
CA GLU A 42 -19.18 -9.09 -0.91
C GLU A 42 -18.67 -8.27 0.30
N GLY A 43 -18.19 -7.05 0.06
CA GLY A 43 -17.59 -6.17 1.05
C GLY A 43 -18.22 -4.79 1.10
N ALA A 44 -17.38 -3.77 1.31
CA ALA A 44 -17.77 -2.37 1.36
C ALA A 44 -17.01 -1.57 0.30
N TYR A 45 -17.73 -0.69 -0.40
CA TYR A 45 -17.15 0.24 -1.36
C TYR A 45 -17.28 1.68 -0.88
N PHE A 46 -16.15 2.38 -0.78
CA PHE A 46 -16.08 3.77 -0.37
C PHE A 46 -15.94 4.67 -1.59
N ARG A 47 -17.06 5.20 -2.08
CA ARG A 47 -17.12 6.07 -3.28
C ARG A 47 -16.23 7.31 -3.17
N ASN A 48 -16.05 7.83 -1.95
CA ASN A 48 -15.33 9.07 -1.66
C ASN A 48 -14.08 8.76 -0.82
N THR A 49 -13.12 8.06 -1.43
CA THR A 49 -11.80 7.79 -0.83
C THR A 49 -10.76 8.64 -1.52
N PHE A 50 -9.95 9.36 -0.75
CA PHE A 50 -8.93 10.27 -1.27
C PHE A 50 -7.58 9.95 -0.66
N VAL A 51 -6.53 10.05 -1.48
CA VAL A 51 -5.16 10.11 -0.99
C VAL A 51 -4.87 11.53 -0.49
N THR A 52 -4.01 11.65 0.51
CA THR A 52 -3.54 12.93 1.04
C THR A 52 -2.60 13.65 0.07
N THR A 53 -1.90 12.90 -0.79
CA THR A 53 -1.03 13.41 -1.84
C THR A 53 -1.08 12.46 -3.02
N SER A 54 -1.38 12.97 -4.22
CA SER A 54 -1.50 12.20 -5.46
C SER A 54 -0.14 11.94 -6.12
N LEU A 55 0.78 11.33 -5.35
CA LEU A 55 2.13 10.95 -5.79
C LEU A 55 2.59 9.70 -5.01
N CYS A 56 3.37 8.82 -5.66
CA CYS A 56 3.62 7.45 -5.19
C CYS A 56 4.22 7.37 -3.78
N SER A 57 5.43 7.90 -3.55
CA SER A 57 6.14 7.82 -2.27
C SER A 57 5.39 8.50 -1.12
N PRO A 58 4.90 9.76 -1.24
CA PRO A 58 4.15 10.38 -0.16
C PRO A 58 2.83 9.66 0.16
N SER A 59 2.11 9.15 -0.86
CA SER A 59 0.89 8.38 -0.66
C SER A 59 1.15 7.09 0.12
N ARG A 60 2.19 6.33 -0.25
CA ARG A 60 2.61 5.10 0.45
C ARG A 60 3.03 5.39 1.88
N ALA A 61 3.80 6.46 2.11
CA ALA A 61 4.18 6.91 3.46
C ALA A 61 2.96 7.22 4.32
N SER A 62 1.98 7.95 3.78
CA SER A 62 0.74 8.27 4.48
C SER A 62 -0.07 7.01 4.82
N ILE A 63 -0.18 6.03 3.90
CA ILE A 63 -0.85 4.75 4.15
C ILE A 63 -0.16 3.97 5.28
N LEU A 64 1.17 3.87 5.23
CA LEU A 64 1.92 3.03 6.15
C LEU A 64 2.04 3.64 7.55
N THR A 65 2.10 4.95 7.66
CA THR A 65 2.29 5.66 8.94
C THR A 65 1.00 6.21 9.54
N GLY A 66 -0.03 6.43 8.72
CA GLY A 66 -1.26 7.14 9.12
C GLY A 66 -1.07 8.65 9.29
N LEU A 67 0.04 9.21 8.80
CA LEU A 67 0.40 10.62 8.94
C LEU A 67 0.24 11.40 7.62
N TYR A 68 0.15 12.73 7.69
CA TYR A 68 0.24 13.60 6.52
C TYR A 68 1.70 13.84 6.11
N SER A 69 1.93 14.26 4.87
CA SER A 69 3.28 14.48 4.32
C SER A 69 4.11 15.53 5.04
N HIS A 70 3.49 16.55 5.62
CA HIS A 70 4.22 17.52 6.45
C HIS A 70 4.72 16.92 7.78
N THR A 71 4.15 15.80 8.23
CA THR A 71 4.56 15.11 9.47
C THR A 71 5.58 14.01 9.16
N HIS A 72 5.33 13.19 8.14
CA HIS A 72 6.23 12.09 7.77
C HIS A 72 7.34 12.49 6.81
N THR A 73 7.39 13.75 6.35
CA THR A 73 8.46 14.40 5.55
C THR A 73 8.86 13.77 4.20
N VAL A 74 8.35 12.60 3.83
CA VAL A 74 8.36 12.11 2.44
C VAL A 74 7.43 13.00 1.60
N VAL A 75 7.97 14.05 0.98
CA VAL A 75 7.18 15.07 0.26
C VAL A 75 7.10 14.86 -1.25
N ASP A 76 8.04 14.10 -1.83
CA ASP A 76 8.08 13.74 -3.24
C ASP A 76 8.69 12.32 -3.43
N ASN A 77 8.92 11.92 -4.68
CA ASN A 77 9.47 10.59 -5.00
C ASN A 77 11.01 10.48 -4.85
N GLN A 78 11.70 11.58 -4.57
CA GLN A 78 13.15 11.66 -4.40
C GLN A 78 13.55 11.97 -2.96
N ALA A 79 12.57 12.32 -2.11
CA ALA A 79 12.78 12.61 -0.71
C ALA A 79 13.53 11.43 -0.04
N PRO A 80 14.54 11.73 0.78
CA PRO A 80 15.25 10.70 1.51
C PRO A 80 14.29 9.99 2.47
N ASP A 81 14.60 8.74 2.79
CA ASP A 81 13.83 7.99 3.78
C ASP A 81 14.04 8.61 5.17
N PRO A 82 12.98 9.12 5.83
CA PRO A 82 13.12 9.75 7.12
C PRO A 82 13.49 8.71 8.17
N PRO A 83 14.44 9.01 9.07
CA PRO A 83 14.75 8.10 10.16
C PRO A 83 13.56 8.00 11.11
N ASN A 84 13.32 6.79 11.65
CA ASN A 84 12.38 6.53 12.74
C ASN A 84 10.87 6.60 12.41
N LEU A 85 10.48 6.42 11.15
CA LEU A 85 9.06 6.23 10.85
C LEU A 85 8.55 4.90 11.44
N ILE A 86 7.38 4.96 12.09
CA ILE A 86 6.70 3.77 12.57
C ILE A 86 5.58 3.40 11.60
N PHE A 87 5.75 2.28 10.90
CA PHE A 87 4.73 1.71 10.02
C PHE A 87 3.72 0.84 10.79
N PHE A 88 2.47 0.80 10.33
CA PHE A 88 1.40 0.03 10.96
C PHE A 88 1.71 -1.46 11.17
N PRO A 89 2.48 -2.14 10.29
CA PRO A 89 2.84 -3.54 10.50
C PRO A 89 3.66 -3.78 11.78
N GLN A 90 4.45 -2.80 12.25
CA GLN A 90 5.14 -2.91 13.54
C GLN A 90 4.16 -2.95 14.72
N TYR A 91 3.01 -2.26 14.64
CA TYR A 91 1.96 -2.38 15.65
C TYR A 91 1.30 -3.77 15.61
N LEU A 92 1.15 -4.36 14.42
CA LEU A 92 0.61 -5.71 14.26
C LEU A 92 1.56 -6.77 14.84
N GLN A 93 2.87 -6.66 14.59
CA GLN A 93 3.88 -7.55 15.17
C GLN A 93 3.85 -7.53 16.70
N LYS A 94 3.67 -6.35 17.32
CA LYS A 94 3.56 -6.23 18.80
C LYS A 94 2.39 -7.01 19.40
N VAL A 95 1.36 -7.31 18.62
CA VAL A 95 0.19 -8.10 19.06
C VAL A 95 0.18 -9.52 18.46
N GLY A 96 1.32 -9.98 17.97
CA GLY A 96 1.55 -11.39 17.58
C GLY A 96 1.22 -11.73 16.14
N TYR A 97 1.03 -10.74 15.25
CA TYR A 97 0.89 -11.01 13.82
C TYR A 97 2.24 -11.32 13.19
N GLN A 98 2.23 -12.32 12.30
CA GLN A 98 3.25 -12.46 11.26
C GLN A 98 2.92 -11.50 10.12
N THR A 99 3.94 -10.84 9.59
CA THR A 99 3.81 -9.74 8.64
C THR A 99 4.71 -9.99 7.44
N SER A 100 4.20 -9.69 6.24
CA SER A 100 4.94 -9.91 5.00
C SER A 100 4.67 -8.79 4.01
N PHE A 101 5.70 -8.37 3.29
CA PHE A 101 5.62 -7.36 2.23
C PHE A 101 6.03 -7.95 0.89
N PHE A 102 5.24 -7.66 -0.14
CA PHE A 102 5.51 -8.06 -1.52
C PHE A 102 5.26 -6.88 -2.46
N GLY A 103 6.24 -6.52 -3.28
CA GLY A 103 6.09 -5.54 -4.36
C GLY A 103 6.75 -4.20 -4.09
N LYS A 104 6.08 -3.09 -4.44
CA LYS A 104 6.69 -1.77 -4.56
C LYS A 104 6.75 -1.00 -3.23
N TRP A 105 7.93 -0.79 -2.67
CA TRP A 105 8.12 0.09 -1.50
C TRP A 105 8.20 1.56 -1.89
N HIS A 106 9.18 1.90 -2.75
CA HIS A 106 9.31 3.19 -3.40
C HIS A 106 9.43 4.40 -2.44
N MET A 107 9.99 4.21 -1.24
CA MET A 107 10.42 5.29 -0.33
C MET A 107 11.92 5.11 -0.05
N GLY A 108 12.72 6.18 -0.18
CA GLY A 108 14.18 6.12 0.01
C GLY A 108 15.01 5.75 -1.23
N GLY A 109 14.43 5.86 -2.44
CA GLY A 109 15.16 5.77 -3.71
C GLY A 109 15.61 4.36 -4.08
N ASP A 110 16.85 4.00 -3.73
CA ASP A 110 17.63 2.94 -4.40
C ASP A 110 17.85 1.67 -3.56
N SER A 111 17.25 1.60 -2.38
CA SER A 111 17.32 0.42 -1.50
C SER A 111 16.06 -0.43 -1.63
N ASP A 112 16.26 -1.73 -1.74
CA ASP A 112 15.29 -2.80 -1.61
C ASP A 112 15.47 -3.57 -0.29
N ASP A 113 16.18 -3.00 0.67
CA ASP A 113 16.43 -3.63 1.97
C ASP A 113 15.11 -3.81 2.75
N PRO A 114 15.01 -4.88 3.56
CA PRO A 114 13.86 -5.11 4.42
C PRO A 114 13.57 -3.91 5.33
N ARG A 115 12.28 -3.61 5.47
CA ARG A 115 11.80 -2.50 6.30
C ARG A 115 11.26 -2.99 7.63
N PRO A 116 11.37 -2.18 8.71
CA PRO A 116 10.80 -2.56 10.00
C PRO A 116 9.32 -2.89 9.90
N GLY A 117 8.88 -3.92 10.61
CA GLY A 117 7.48 -4.35 10.61
C GLY A 117 7.14 -5.49 9.66
N PHE A 118 8.12 -6.14 9.04
CA PHE A 118 7.89 -7.26 8.13
C PHE A 118 8.83 -8.43 8.45
N ASP A 119 8.26 -9.59 8.75
CA ASP A 119 9.00 -10.85 8.96
C ASP A 119 9.50 -11.45 7.64
N HIS A 120 8.77 -11.19 6.54
CA HIS A 120 9.14 -11.58 5.19
C HIS A 120 9.10 -10.36 4.26
N TRP A 121 10.10 -10.23 3.40
CA TRP A 121 10.25 -9.07 2.53
C TRP A 121 10.70 -9.46 1.13
N GLU A 122 9.87 -9.16 0.15
CA GLU A 122 10.20 -9.25 -1.27
C GLU A 122 9.82 -7.93 -1.95
N SER A 123 10.84 -7.12 -2.27
CA SER A 123 10.66 -5.83 -2.93
C SER A 123 11.69 -5.63 -4.04
N PHE A 124 11.65 -4.47 -4.67
CA PHE A 124 12.56 -4.04 -5.71
C PHE A 124 12.88 -2.56 -5.56
N LYS A 125 14.03 -2.16 -6.10
CA LYS A 125 14.55 -0.79 -6.01
C LYS A 125 13.67 0.20 -6.79
N GLY A 126 13.48 1.38 -6.22
CA GLY A 126 12.79 2.50 -6.85
C GLY A 126 11.39 2.16 -7.38
N GLN A 127 11.14 2.51 -8.63
CA GLN A 127 9.88 2.29 -9.33
C GLN A 127 9.73 0.87 -9.89
N GLY A 128 10.80 0.06 -9.90
CA GLY A 128 10.91 -1.16 -10.68
C GLY A 128 11.25 -0.89 -12.16
N GLN A 129 11.55 -1.96 -12.90
CA GLN A 129 11.80 -1.89 -14.34
C GLN A 129 10.55 -2.29 -15.12
N TYR A 130 9.96 -1.35 -15.85
CA TYR A 130 8.75 -1.59 -16.65
C TYR A 130 9.05 -2.07 -18.08
N TYR A 131 10.22 -1.69 -18.62
CA TYR A 131 10.58 -1.96 -20.01
C TYR A 131 11.69 -3.01 -20.06
N ASN A 132 11.38 -4.18 -20.66
CA ASN A 132 12.29 -5.32 -20.78
C ASN A 132 12.99 -5.72 -19.46
N PRO A 133 12.23 -6.06 -18.40
CA PRO A 133 12.83 -6.54 -17.16
C PRO A 133 13.54 -7.89 -17.40
N THR A 134 14.77 -8.02 -16.90
CA THR A 134 15.56 -9.27 -16.92
C THR A 134 15.17 -10.23 -15.82
#